data_AF-A0A455ZEV5-F1
#
_entry.id   AF-A0A455ZEV5-F1
#
_cell.length_a   1.000
_cell.length_b   1.000
_cell.length_c   1.000
_cell.angle_alpha   90.00
_cell.angle_beta   90.00
_cell.angle_gamma   90.00
#
_symmetry.space_group_name_H-M   'P 1'
#
loop_
_entity.id
_entity.type
_entity.pdbx_description
1 polymer ?
#
loop_
_entity_poly.entity_id
_entity_poly.type
_entity_poly.pdbx_seq_one_letter_code
_entity_poly.pdbx_strand_id
1 'polypeptide(L)'
;MEIYFNEVSIEPKASTKNDSKNRILEVLQIMKYLNTKDIRVLRIDQITFASDLGDDYSISNFIADNSVDVNLRILLQSILAYPVIENDDQLENFVNSNYEIENHNSIRTSSLGAATAYLNYSHVVSLQSHNYWNNYTLELYNTIDDNCEALEDIINVGFNNYQNNALLSVWLNSKSQTVITITKAEDIYKFVSKELYIFDEQALQDIDAWIYDDERYIKRIIQLLSDIPTNPYTGGLGKTEMLKHNLSGKCSKRIVGRDRIVYSYTETKITIHSCREHY
;
A
#
# COMPACT_ATOMS: atom_id res chain seq x y z
N MET A 1 3.55 -4.41 12.32
CA MET A 1 3.32 -4.24 10.86
C MET A 1 4.31 -3.23 10.29
N GLU A 2 4.38 -3.13 8.96
CA GLU A 2 5.42 -2.39 8.25
C GLU A 2 4.86 -1.57 7.09
N ILE A 3 5.57 -0.51 6.74
CA ILE A 3 5.33 0.39 5.61
C ILE A 3 6.64 0.56 4.84
N TYR A 4 6.57 0.87 3.56
CA TYR A 4 7.73 0.94 2.67
C TYR A 4 8.05 2.38 2.30
N PHE A 5 9.31 2.71 2.14
CA PHE A 5 9.71 4.05 1.73
C PHE A 5 9.58 4.18 0.20
N ASN A 6 8.95 5.25 -0.28
CA ASN A 6 8.97 5.60 -1.69
C ASN A 6 10.25 6.38 -2.02
N GLU A 7 11.25 5.71 -2.56
CA GLU A 7 12.55 6.29 -2.90
C GLU A 7 12.48 7.35 -4.02
N VAL A 8 11.50 7.25 -4.92
CA VAL A 8 11.33 8.23 -6.02
C VAL A 8 10.96 9.60 -5.46
N SER A 9 10.37 9.64 -4.26
CA SER A 9 10.05 10.88 -3.56
C SER A 9 11.25 11.64 -3.00
N ILE A 10 12.48 11.12 -3.11
CA ILE A 10 13.69 11.88 -2.82
C ILE A 10 13.77 13.13 -3.71
N GLU A 11 13.30 13.01 -4.95
CA GLU A 11 13.31 14.12 -5.89
C GLU A 11 12.02 14.97 -5.81
N PRO A 12 12.14 16.30 -5.90
CA PRO A 12 13.39 17.05 -6.09
C PRO A 12 14.23 17.13 -4.79
N LYS A 13 15.55 17.12 -4.91
CA LYS A 13 16.47 17.36 -3.78
C LYS A 13 16.11 18.63 -3.00
N ALA A 14 16.34 18.60 -1.70
CA ALA A 14 16.19 19.75 -0.84
C ALA A 14 17.30 20.78 -1.13
N SER A 15 16.98 22.06 -0.96
CA SER A 15 17.95 23.14 -1.24
C SER A 15 18.97 23.32 -0.12
N THR A 16 18.67 22.85 1.09
CA THR A 16 19.52 23.00 2.27
C THR A 16 19.53 21.74 3.12
N LYS A 17 20.61 21.55 3.88
CA LYS A 17 20.72 20.47 4.87
C LYS A 17 19.60 20.52 5.91
N ASN A 18 19.12 21.70 6.26
CA ASN A 18 18.01 21.84 7.21
C ASN A 18 16.69 21.34 6.61
N ASP A 19 16.46 21.58 5.32
CA ASP A 19 15.29 21.04 4.61
C ASP A 19 15.37 19.52 4.48
N SER A 20 16.56 18.97 4.19
CA SER A 20 16.80 17.52 4.22
C SER A 20 16.51 16.91 5.59
N LYS A 21 16.94 17.57 6.68
CA LYS A 21 16.63 17.18 8.05
C LYS A 21 15.12 17.23 8.33
N ASN A 22 14.43 18.28 7.89
CA ASN A 22 12.99 18.42 8.07
C ASN A 22 12.20 17.31 7.38
N ARG A 23 12.57 16.93 6.14
CA ARG A 23 11.95 15.80 5.42
C ARG A 23 12.03 14.49 6.22
N ILE A 24 13.15 14.24 6.91
CA ILE A 24 13.30 13.05 7.78
C ILE A 24 12.42 13.17 9.03
N LEU A 25 12.32 14.37 9.62
CA LEU A 25 11.44 14.61 10.78
C LEU A 25 9.97 14.42 10.42
N GLU A 26 9.55 14.81 9.22
CA GLU A 26 8.18 14.58 8.72
C GLU A 26 7.85 13.09 8.64
N VAL A 27 8.77 12.27 8.13
CA VAL A 27 8.63 10.80 8.13
C VAL A 27 8.52 10.26 9.55
N LEU A 28 9.33 10.75 10.49
CA LEU A 28 9.22 10.36 11.90
C LEU A 28 7.86 10.74 12.52
N GLN A 29 7.26 11.87 12.11
CA GLN A 29 5.92 12.25 12.56
C GLN A 29 4.84 11.32 12.00
N ILE A 30 4.93 10.95 10.72
CA ILE A 30 4.05 9.94 10.11
C ILE A 30 4.19 8.62 10.88
N MET A 31 5.43 8.15 11.09
CA MET A 31 5.70 6.90 11.80
C MET A 31 5.21 6.93 13.25
N LYS A 32 5.28 8.09 13.93
CA LYS A 32 4.68 8.25 15.26
C LYS A 32 3.18 7.99 15.24
N TYR A 33 2.45 8.48 14.24
CA TYR A 33 1.03 8.20 14.08
C TYR A 33 0.77 6.74 13.72
N LEU A 34 1.50 6.20 12.74
CA LEU A 34 1.38 4.81 12.31
C LEU A 34 1.67 3.81 13.45
N ASN A 35 2.58 4.15 14.37
CA ASN A 35 2.85 3.35 15.56
C ASN A 35 1.62 3.23 16.49
N THR A 36 0.75 4.25 16.55
CA THR A 36 -0.54 4.15 17.29
C THR A 36 -1.50 3.13 16.67
N LYS A 37 -1.18 2.64 15.48
CA LYS A 37 -1.94 1.67 14.68
C LYS A 37 -1.15 0.38 14.45
N ASP A 38 -0.11 0.14 15.26
CA ASP A 38 0.75 -1.04 15.25
C ASP A 38 1.64 -1.24 14.00
N ILE A 39 1.86 -0.17 13.23
CA ILE A 39 2.86 -0.12 12.17
C ILE A 39 4.12 0.53 12.73
N ARG A 40 5.17 -0.25 12.86
CA ARG A 40 6.38 0.12 13.63
C ARG A 40 7.64 0.12 12.80
N VAL A 41 7.61 -0.53 11.64
CA VAL A 41 8.77 -0.71 10.78
C VAL A 41 8.60 0.08 9.50
N LEU A 42 9.61 0.87 9.15
CA LEU A 42 9.78 1.52 7.87
C LEU A 42 10.85 0.76 7.07
N ARG A 43 10.43 0.15 5.96
CA ARG A 43 11.28 -0.61 5.06
C ARG A 43 11.94 0.33 4.05
N ILE A 44 13.27 0.37 4.02
CA ILE A 44 14.06 1.20 3.10
C ILE A 44 15.27 0.43 2.61
N ASP A 45 15.59 0.51 1.32
CA ASP A 45 16.75 -0.17 0.76
C ASP A 45 18.06 0.57 1.08
N GLN A 46 19.19 -0.11 0.85
CA GLN A 46 20.51 0.41 1.17
C GLN A 46 20.91 1.62 0.31
N ILE A 47 20.50 1.65 -0.95
CA ILE A 47 20.84 2.72 -1.88
C ILE A 47 20.13 3.98 -1.44
N THR A 48 18.81 3.90 -1.21
CA THR A 48 18.00 5.03 -0.75
C THR A 48 18.43 5.52 0.63
N PHE A 49 18.77 4.62 1.55
CA PHE A 49 19.26 4.98 2.89
C PHE A 49 20.53 5.85 2.85
N ALA A 50 21.42 5.59 1.90
CA ALA A 50 22.65 6.34 1.69
C ALA A 50 22.49 7.52 0.70
N SER A 51 21.35 7.65 0.04
CA SER A 51 21.15 8.64 -1.03
C SER A 51 21.03 10.04 -0.46
N ASP A 52 21.61 11.01 -1.18
CA ASP A 52 21.49 12.42 -0.84
C ASP A 52 20.03 12.86 -0.93
N LEU A 53 19.51 13.50 0.13
CA LEU A 53 18.19 14.14 0.11
C LEU A 53 18.28 15.61 -0.33
N GLY A 54 19.49 16.16 -0.40
CA GLY A 54 19.84 17.53 -0.75
C GLY A 54 20.92 18.07 0.20
N ASP A 55 21.84 18.88 -0.35
CA ASP A 55 22.96 19.52 0.39
C ASP A 55 23.88 18.49 1.08
N ASP A 56 24.25 17.42 0.35
CA ASP A 56 25.10 16.32 0.81
C ASP A 56 24.61 15.70 2.13
N TYR A 57 23.29 15.58 2.28
CA TYR A 57 22.65 15.13 3.52
C TYR A 57 21.65 14.00 3.26
N SER A 58 22.03 12.80 3.68
CA SER A 58 21.22 11.58 3.59
C SER A 58 20.56 11.19 4.93
N ILE A 59 19.74 10.14 4.90
CA ILE A 59 19.19 9.49 6.10
C ILE A 59 20.32 8.95 6.98
N SER A 60 21.36 8.37 6.39
CA SER A 60 22.54 7.92 7.12
C SER A 60 23.26 9.08 7.84
N ASN A 61 23.31 10.27 7.22
CA ASN A 61 23.89 11.45 7.85
C ASN A 61 23.06 11.93 9.05
N PHE A 62 21.73 11.91 8.96
CA PHE A 62 20.86 12.26 10.09
C PHE A 62 21.14 11.42 11.34
N ILE A 63 21.38 10.12 11.14
CA ILE A 63 21.73 9.19 12.23
C ILE A 63 23.13 9.50 12.80
N ALA A 64 24.08 9.93 11.98
CA ALA A 64 25.42 10.29 12.42
C ALA A 64 25.53 11.71 13.00
N ASP A 65 24.53 12.58 12.75
CA ASP A 65 24.60 14.01 13.04
C ASP A 65 24.36 14.31 14.54
N ASN A 66 25.43 14.71 15.23
CA ASN A 66 25.37 15.03 16.66
C ASN A 66 24.56 16.29 17.00
N SER A 67 24.17 17.10 16.00
CA SER A 67 23.23 18.21 16.19
C SER A 67 21.76 17.76 16.22
N VAL A 68 21.49 16.51 15.88
CA VAL A 68 20.16 15.91 15.99
C VAL A 68 19.99 15.30 17.38
N ASP A 69 18.83 15.53 17.99
CA ASP A 69 18.48 14.94 19.28
C ASP A 69 18.72 13.42 19.26
N VAL A 70 19.40 12.93 20.29
CA VAL A 70 19.82 11.52 20.37
C VAL A 70 18.63 10.56 20.32
N ASN A 71 17.47 10.94 20.88
CA ASN A 71 16.29 10.09 20.86
C ASN A 71 15.66 10.03 19.47
N LEU A 72 15.72 11.12 18.69
CA LEU A 72 15.26 11.09 17.29
C LEU A 72 16.14 10.19 16.42
N ARG A 73 17.46 10.21 16.64
CA ARG A 73 18.40 9.32 15.95
C ARG A 73 18.16 7.86 16.31
N ILE A 74 18.02 7.54 17.60
CA ILE A 74 17.71 6.20 18.08
C ILE A 74 16.34 5.74 17.56
N LEU A 75 15.33 6.62 17.60
CA LEU A 75 14.00 6.32 17.10
C LEU A 75 14.06 5.94 15.63
N LEU A 76 14.71 6.76 14.79
CA LEU A 76 14.87 6.48 13.37
C LEU A 76 15.59 5.13 13.16
N GLN A 77 16.71 4.90 13.83
CA GLN A 77 17.42 3.62 13.76
C GLN A 77 16.53 2.43 14.15
N SER A 78 15.70 2.58 15.19
CA SER A 78 14.88 1.49 15.73
C SER A 78 13.71 1.07 14.83
N ILE A 79 13.26 1.95 13.93
CA ILE A 79 12.14 1.67 13.02
C ILE A 79 12.59 1.19 11.65
N LEU A 80 13.86 1.40 11.26
CA LEU A 80 14.33 1.06 9.91
C LEU A 80 14.64 -0.42 9.76
N ALA A 81 14.25 -0.99 8.62
CA ALA A 81 14.65 -2.33 8.21
C ALA A 81 14.75 -2.43 6.67
N TYR A 82 15.41 -3.46 6.14
CA TYR A 82 15.48 -3.66 4.67
C TYR A 82 14.19 -4.28 4.12
N PRO A 83 13.78 -3.95 2.89
CA PRO A 83 12.65 -4.61 2.22
C PRO A 83 12.84 -6.12 2.15
N VAL A 84 11.75 -6.87 2.28
CA VAL A 84 11.74 -8.34 2.22
C VAL A 84 10.60 -8.77 1.29
N ILE A 85 10.83 -9.81 0.50
CA ILE A 85 9.77 -10.49 -0.27
C ILE A 85 9.52 -11.81 0.44
N GLU A 86 8.27 -12.07 0.85
CA GLU A 86 7.96 -13.18 1.76
C GLU A 86 7.89 -14.56 1.07
N ASN A 87 7.72 -14.61 -0.26
CA ASN A 87 7.43 -15.84 -0.99
C ASN A 87 8.28 -15.97 -2.26
N ASP A 88 8.71 -17.20 -2.55
CA ASP A 88 9.61 -17.54 -3.66
C ASP A 88 8.98 -17.28 -5.05
N ASP A 89 7.67 -17.52 -5.23
CA ASP A 89 6.96 -17.22 -6.48
C ASP A 89 6.89 -15.70 -6.73
N GLN A 90 6.71 -14.89 -5.67
CA GLN A 90 6.77 -13.44 -5.76
C GLN A 90 8.19 -12.97 -6.06
N LEU A 91 9.20 -13.63 -5.49
CA LEU A 91 10.60 -13.32 -5.73
C LEU A 91 10.99 -13.59 -7.19
N GLU A 92 10.56 -14.72 -7.75
CA GLU A 92 10.81 -15.04 -9.17
C GLU A 92 10.17 -14.01 -10.10
N ASN A 93 8.90 -13.66 -9.86
CA ASN A 93 8.24 -12.59 -10.60
C ASN A 93 8.98 -11.26 -10.44
N PHE A 94 9.44 -10.95 -9.23
CA PHE A 94 10.15 -9.72 -8.94
C PHE A 94 11.48 -9.61 -9.68
N VAL A 95 12.27 -10.69 -9.70
CA VAL A 95 13.57 -10.73 -10.38
C VAL A 95 13.43 -10.48 -11.89
N ASN A 96 12.33 -10.92 -12.49
CA ASN A 96 12.09 -10.81 -13.92
C ASN A 96 11.28 -9.56 -14.32
N SER A 97 10.89 -8.72 -13.36
CA SER A 97 10.03 -7.56 -13.59
C SER A 97 10.75 -6.25 -13.26
N ASN A 98 10.48 -5.19 -14.04
CA ASN A 98 10.83 -3.83 -13.63
C ASN A 98 9.59 -3.11 -13.11
N TYR A 99 9.59 -2.79 -11.82
CA TYR A 99 8.51 -2.07 -11.17
C TYR A 99 8.81 -0.58 -11.13
N GLU A 100 7.91 0.21 -11.69
CA GLU A 100 8.10 1.64 -11.85
C GLU A 100 6.89 2.42 -11.35
N ILE A 101 7.14 3.61 -10.82
CA ILE A 101 6.09 4.60 -10.54
C ILE A 101 6.42 5.89 -11.28
N GLU A 102 5.39 6.69 -11.55
CA GLU A 102 5.56 8.01 -12.14
C GLU A 102 6.01 9.04 -11.10
N ASN A 103 6.95 9.91 -11.47
CA ASN A 103 7.41 11.02 -10.62
C ASN A 103 6.71 12.35 -10.95
N HIS A 104 7.07 13.41 -10.24
CA HIS A 104 6.49 14.74 -10.41
C HIS A 104 6.66 15.38 -11.81
N ASN A 105 7.54 14.85 -12.65
CA ASN A 105 7.78 15.28 -14.03
C ASN A 105 7.16 14.32 -15.07
N SER A 106 6.30 13.42 -14.63
CA SER A 106 5.72 12.37 -15.46
C SER A 106 6.74 11.41 -16.09
N ILE A 107 7.82 11.14 -15.36
CA ILE A 107 8.86 10.18 -15.75
C ILE A 107 8.72 8.92 -14.90
N ARG A 108 8.61 7.76 -15.54
CA ARG A 108 8.63 6.45 -14.87
C ARG A 108 10.02 6.16 -14.33
N THR A 109 10.06 5.81 -13.05
CA THR A 109 11.29 5.54 -12.31
C THR A 109 11.12 4.25 -11.53
N SER A 110 12.15 3.40 -11.54
CA SER A 110 12.14 2.16 -10.77
C SER A 110 11.99 2.44 -9.27
N SER A 111 11.16 1.63 -8.59
CA SER A 111 10.94 1.73 -7.16
C SER A 111 10.79 0.35 -6.53
N LEU A 112 11.85 -0.08 -5.83
CA LEU A 112 11.87 -1.25 -4.99
C LEU A 112 10.90 -1.11 -3.81
N GLY A 113 10.77 0.09 -3.23
CA GLY A 113 9.82 0.36 -2.16
C GLY A 113 8.38 0.14 -2.58
N ALA A 114 7.99 0.69 -3.74
CA ALA A 114 6.66 0.49 -4.33
C ALA A 114 6.41 -0.98 -4.71
N ALA A 115 7.39 -1.64 -5.34
CA ALA A 115 7.29 -3.03 -5.73
C ALA A 115 7.04 -3.96 -4.54
N THR A 116 7.85 -3.81 -3.48
CA THR A 116 7.75 -4.65 -2.28
C THR A 116 6.50 -4.34 -1.46
N ALA A 117 6.05 -3.07 -1.43
CA ALA A 117 4.76 -2.71 -0.86
C ALA A 117 3.61 -3.44 -1.58
N TYR A 118 3.62 -3.46 -2.91
CA TYR A 118 2.61 -4.16 -3.71
C TYR A 118 2.58 -5.65 -3.40
N LEU A 119 3.74 -6.32 -3.46
CA LEU A 119 3.84 -7.77 -3.22
C LEU A 119 3.39 -8.16 -1.82
N ASN A 120 3.62 -7.31 -0.82
CA ASN A 120 3.27 -7.59 0.57
C ASN A 120 1.92 -6.97 1.01
N TYR A 121 1.12 -6.45 0.06
CA TYR A 121 -0.15 -5.77 0.35
C TYR A 121 0.00 -4.70 1.44
N SER A 122 1.10 -3.96 1.35
CA SER A 122 1.44 -2.84 2.21
C SER A 122 1.40 -1.53 1.41
N HIS A 123 1.83 -0.45 2.03
CA HIS A 123 1.70 0.91 1.55
C HIS A 123 3.07 1.57 1.52
N VAL A 124 3.15 2.72 0.87
CA VAL A 124 4.36 3.52 0.84
C VAL A 124 4.21 4.81 1.63
N VAL A 125 5.33 5.33 2.13
CA VAL A 125 5.46 6.69 2.66
C VAL A 125 6.37 7.49 1.75
N SER A 126 5.94 8.69 1.37
CA SER A 126 6.74 9.61 0.55
C SER A 126 7.25 10.79 1.37
N LEU A 127 8.41 11.33 0.98
CA LEU A 127 8.87 12.62 1.46
C LEU A 127 8.00 13.75 0.92
N GLN A 128 7.91 14.84 1.68
CA GLN A 128 7.29 16.08 1.21
C GLN A 128 8.26 16.91 0.34
N SER A 129 8.88 16.28 -0.65
CA SER A 129 9.81 16.97 -1.56
C SER A 129 9.08 17.81 -2.63
N HIS A 130 7.84 17.44 -2.95
CA HIS A 130 7.00 18.10 -3.95
C HIS A 130 5.51 17.86 -3.66
N ASN A 131 4.63 18.75 -4.12
CA ASN A 131 3.18 18.63 -3.93
C ASN A 131 2.58 17.37 -4.58
N TYR A 132 3.24 16.82 -5.61
CA TYR A 132 2.86 15.57 -6.25
C TYR A 132 2.78 14.41 -5.24
N TRP A 133 3.67 14.38 -4.25
CA TRP A 133 3.70 13.33 -3.23
C TRP A 133 2.60 13.46 -2.17
N ASN A 134 1.74 14.46 -2.28
CA ASN A 134 0.47 14.52 -1.53
C ASN A 134 -0.61 13.61 -2.14
N ASN A 135 -0.40 13.11 -3.36
CA ASN A 135 -1.33 12.18 -4.00
C ASN A 135 -1.46 10.92 -3.14
N TYR A 136 -2.70 10.52 -2.88
CA TYR A 136 -3.01 9.39 -2.01
C TYR A 136 -2.75 8.04 -2.66
N THR A 137 -2.69 8.01 -3.98
CA THR A 137 -2.38 6.83 -4.76
C THR A 137 -1.25 7.16 -5.72
N LEU A 138 -0.41 6.16 -5.96
CA LEU A 138 0.64 6.18 -6.97
C LEU A 138 0.40 5.00 -7.90
N GLU A 139 0.39 5.26 -9.19
CA GLU A 139 0.23 4.19 -10.18
C GLU A 139 1.51 3.36 -10.25
N LEU A 140 1.39 2.07 -9.98
CA LEU A 140 2.46 1.10 -10.19
C LEU A 140 2.37 0.50 -11.59
N TYR A 141 3.52 0.44 -12.24
CA TYR A 141 3.73 -0.21 -13.52
C TYR A 141 4.66 -1.39 -13.33
N ASN A 142 4.40 -2.46 -14.08
CA ASN A 142 5.31 -3.58 -14.23
C ASN A 142 5.64 -3.73 -15.71
N THR A 143 6.93 -3.81 -16.00
CA THR A 143 7.45 -4.10 -17.33
C THR A 143 8.17 -5.45 -17.33
N ILE A 144 7.71 -6.39 -18.16
CA ILE A 144 8.30 -7.71 -18.40
C ILE A 144 8.50 -7.87 -19.91
N ASP A 145 9.72 -8.18 -20.37
CA ASP A 145 10.03 -8.40 -21.80
C ASP A 145 9.42 -7.34 -22.74
N ASP A 146 9.63 -6.06 -22.44
CA ASP A 146 9.10 -4.87 -23.14
C ASP A 146 7.57 -4.69 -23.09
N ASN A 147 6.82 -5.62 -22.49
CA ASN A 147 5.41 -5.46 -22.23
C ASN A 147 5.20 -4.73 -20.90
N CYS A 148 4.68 -3.50 -20.98
CA CYS A 148 4.38 -2.69 -19.82
C CYS A 148 2.88 -2.73 -19.50
N GLU A 149 2.55 -3.22 -18.31
CA GLU A 149 1.21 -3.17 -17.76
C GLU A 149 1.15 -2.27 -16.53
N ALA A 150 0.12 -1.43 -16.46
CA ALA A 150 -0.24 -0.81 -15.20
C ALA A 150 -0.82 -1.91 -14.29
N LEU A 151 -0.35 -1.98 -13.05
CA LEU A 151 -0.76 -2.98 -12.07
C LEU A 151 -1.90 -2.49 -11.19
N GLU A 152 -1.60 -1.69 -10.17
CA GLU A 152 -2.56 -1.12 -9.24
C GLU A 152 -2.05 0.18 -8.64
N ASP A 153 -2.98 0.93 -8.08
CA ASP A 153 -2.70 2.11 -7.28
C ASP A 153 -2.15 1.69 -5.92
N ILE A 154 -0.92 2.07 -5.63
CA ILE A 154 -0.33 1.93 -4.30
C ILE A 154 -0.76 3.12 -3.45
N ILE A 155 -1.31 2.85 -2.27
CA ILE A 155 -1.62 3.92 -1.33
C ILE A 155 -0.33 4.53 -0.80
N ASN A 156 -0.25 5.85 -0.95
CA ASN A 156 0.83 6.68 -0.49
C ASN A 156 0.41 7.49 0.73
N VAL A 157 1.21 7.38 1.79
CA VAL A 157 1.07 8.12 3.03
C VAL A 157 1.92 9.38 2.94
N GLY A 158 1.30 10.48 2.52
CA GLY A 158 1.94 11.80 2.46
C GLY A 158 1.82 12.58 3.78
N PHE A 159 2.79 13.48 4.02
CA PHE A 159 2.88 14.26 5.27
C PHE A 159 1.64 15.13 5.55
N ASN A 160 1.07 15.78 4.53
CA ASN A 160 -0.02 16.73 4.76
C ASN A 160 -1.37 16.08 5.08
N ASN A 161 -1.52 14.77 4.82
CA ASN A 161 -2.85 14.17 4.79
C ASN A 161 -2.96 12.81 5.49
N TYR A 162 -1.91 12.31 6.15
CA TYR A 162 -1.94 10.98 6.77
C TYR A 162 -2.96 10.83 7.92
N GLN A 163 -3.41 11.92 8.55
CA GLN A 163 -4.36 11.83 9.67
C GLN A 163 -5.83 11.77 9.23
N ASN A 164 -6.17 12.37 8.09
CA ASN A 164 -7.55 12.54 7.62
C ASN A 164 -7.86 11.73 6.35
N ASN A 165 -6.93 10.91 5.90
CA ASN A 165 -7.11 10.10 4.71
C ASN A 165 -8.04 8.91 5.03
N ALA A 166 -9.20 8.88 4.37
CA ALA A 166 -10.19 7.82 4.50
C ALA A 166 -9.62 6.45 4.08
N LEU A 167 -8.90 6.37 2.95
CA LEU A 167 -8.25 5.14 2.47
C LEU A 167 -7.17 4.64 3.44
N LEU A 168 -6.39 5.57 4.01
CA LEU A 168 -5.41 5.22 5.02
C LEU A 168 -6.08 4.74 6.30
N SER A 169 -7.14 5.41 6.76
CA SER A 169 -7.90 4.99 7.95
C SER A 169 -8.50 3.60 7.75
N VAL A 170 -9.04 3.36 6.57
CA VAL A 170 -9.55 2.08 6.08
C VAL A 170 -8.46 1.00 6.14
N TRP A 171 -7.28 1.27 5.58
CA TRP A 171 -6.15 0.36 5.66
C TRP A 171 -5.69 0.10 7.10
N LEU A 172 -5.51 1.16 7.90
CA LEU A 172 -5.10 1.05 9.30
C LEU A 172 -6.11 0.24 10.13
N ASN A 173 -7.40 0.35 9.83
CA ASN A 173 -8.44 -0.43 10.50
C ASN A 173 -8.45 -1.90 10.03
N SER A 174 -8.13 -2.17 8.77
CA SER A 174 -7.93 -3.55 8.29
C SER A 174 -6.74 -4.26 8.97
N LYS A 175 -5.79 -3.47 9.48
CA LYS A 175 -4.48 -3.91 9.97
C LYS A 175 -4.37 -3.88 11.51
N SER A 176 -5.02 -2.95 12.19
CA SER A 176 -4.96 -2.79 13.67
C SER A 176 -5.78 -3.81 14.46
N GLN A 177 -6.54 -4.69 13.81
CA GLN A 177 -7.18 -5.81 14.50
C GLN A 177 -6.13 -6.89 14.78
N THR A 178 -5.60 -6.83 16.02
CA THR A 178 -4.95 -7.89 16.80
C THR A 178 -5.03 -9.26 16.14
N VAL A 179 -3.89 -9.80 15.66
CA VAL A 179 -3.73 -11.13 15.06
C VAL A 179 -4.97 -11.54 14.25
N ILE A 180 -5.02 -11.13 12.97
CA ILE A 180 -6.07 -11.53 12.00
C ILE A 180 -6.16 -13.06 11.99
N THR A 181 -6.98 -13.60 12.89
CA THR A 181 -7.27 -15.02 12.96
C THR A 181 -8.62 -15.15 12.29
N ILE A 182 -8.58 -15.14 10.96
CA ILE A 182 -9.71 -15.58 10.14
C ILE A 182 -9.55 -17.09 10.04
N THR A 183 -10.43 -17.80 10.72
CA THR A 183 -10.46 -19.28 10.74
C THR A 183 -11.54 -19.85 9.84
N LYS A 184 -12.50 -19.01 9.45
CA LYS A 184 -13.64 -19.32 8.61
C LYS A 184 -14.21 -18.04 8.00
N ALA A 185 -14.96 -18.16 6.91
CA ALA A 185 -15.44 -17.03 6.12
C ALA A 185 -16.27 -16.02 6.93
N GLU A 186 -17.07 -16.46 7.92
CA GLU A 186 -17.88 -15.52 8.70
C GLU A 186 -17.05 -14.55 9.56
N ASP A 187 -15.77 -14.86 9.79
CA ASP A 187 -14.86 -13.95 10.48
C ASP A 187 -14.62 -12.66 9.67
N ILE A 188 -14.96 -12.61 8.38
CA ILE A 188 -14.85 -11.39 7.56
C ILE A 188 -15.68 -10.24 8.14
N TYR A 189 -16.80 -10.54 8.81
CA TYR A 189 -17.66 -9.54 9.45
C TYR A 189 -17.05 -8.89 10.71
N LYS A 190 -15.87 -9.35 11.15
CA LYS A 190 -15.07 -8.60 12.13
C LYS A 190 -14.48 -7.32 11.53
N PHE A 191 -14.32 -7.28 10.20
CA PHE A 191 -13.66 -6.21 9.47
C PHE A 191 -14.63 -5.33 8.68
N VAL A 192 -15.83 -5.83 8.38
CA VAL A 192 -16.86 -5.09 7.62
C VAL A 192 -18.21 -5.12 8.34
N SER A 193 -18.99 -4.05 8.22
CA SER A 193 -20.31 -3.96 8.87
C SER A 193 -21.32 -4.90 8.21
N LYS A 194 -22.00 -5.75 9.01
CA LYS A 194 -23.15 -6.56 8.59
C LYS A 194 -24.34 -5.72 8.09
N GLU A 195 -24.38 -4.46 8.45
CA GLU A 195 -25.42 -3.53 8.00
C GLU A 195 -25.12 -2.99 6.60
N LEU A 196 -23.85 -2.98 6.17
CA LEU A 196 -23.47 -2.47 4.85
C LEU A 196 -23.16 -3.61 3.86
N TYR A 197 -22.56 -4.71 4.32
CA TYR A 197 -22.11 -5.80 3.46
C TYR A 197 -23.01 -7.03 3.53
N ILE A 198 -23.34 -7.55 2.35
CA ILE A 198 -24.03 -8.83 2.14
C ILE A 198 -23.07 -9.70 1.31
N PHE A 199 -22.91 -10.97 1.69
CA PHE A 199 -22.09 -11.92 0.95
C PHE A 199 -22.99 -13.04 0.43
N ASP A 200 -22.90 -13.33 -0.86
CA ASP A 200 -23.48 -14.54 -1.45
C ASP A 200 -22.72 -15.78 -0.93
N GLU A 201 -23.39 -16.94 -0.96
CA GLU A 201 -22.80 -18.19 -0.47
C GLU A 201 -21.48 -18.52 -1.20
N GLN A 202 -21.41 -18.27 -2.50
CA GLN A 202 -20.19 -18.46 -3.29
C GLN A 202 -19.03 -17.59 -2.78
N ALA A 203 -19.28 -16.32 -2.46
CA ALA A 203 -18.24 -15.43 -1.93
C ALA A 203 -17.70 -15.91 -0.58
N LEU A 204 -18.56 -16.47 0.28
CA LEU A 204 -18.12 -17.05 1.55
C LEU A 204 -17.29 -18.32 1.33
N GLN A 205 -17.69 -19.19 0.41
CA GLN A 205 -16.91 -20.39 0.05
C GLN A 205 -15.53 -20.02 -0.54
N ASP A 206 -15.47 -18.99 -1.37
CA ASP A 206 -14.22 -18.47 -1.92
C ASP A 206 -13.29 -17.94 -0.81
N ILE A 207 -13.84 -17.21 0.16
CA ILE A 207 -13.09 -16.74 1.32
C ILE A 207 -12.58 -17.92 2.14
N ASP A 208 -13.41 -18.94 2.41
CA ASP A 208 -12.95 -20.15 3.09
C ASP A 208 -11.78 -20.78 2.37
N ALA A 209 -11.86 -20.93 1.05
CA ALA A 209 -10.77 -21.49 0.25
C ALA A 209 -9.48 -20.67 0.36
N TRP A 210 -9.56 -19.33 0.35
CA TRP A 210 -8.38 -18.48 0.55
C TRP A 210 -7.74 -18.61 1.94
N ILE A 211 -8.53 -18.87 2.99
CA ILE A 211 -7.99 -19.12 4.34
C ILE A 211 -7.08 -20.35 4.34
N TYR A 212 -7.48 -21.42 3.64
CA TYR A 212 -6.72 -22.66 3.56
C TYR A 212 -5.55 -22.58 2.57
N ASP A 213 -5.75 -21.92 1.44
CA ASP A 213 -4.76 -21.86 0.38
C ASP A 213 -3.63 -20.87 0.73
N ASP A 214 -3.97 -19.61 1.03
CA ASP A 214 -2.99 -18.56 1.31
C ASP A 214 -3.64 -17.34 2.00
N GLU A 215 -3.40 -17.23 3.31
CA GLU A 215 -3.95 -16.18 4.18
C GLU A 215 -3.58 -14.75 3.76
N ARG A 216 -2.59 -14.56 2.88
CA ARG A 216 -2.22 -13.23 2.38
C ARG A 216 -3.33 -12.65 1.53
N TYR A 217 -4.03 -13.47 0.75
CA TYR A 217 -5.16 -12.99 -0.05
C TYR A 217 -6.37 -12.65 0.79
N ILE A 218 -6.50 -13.21 2.00
CA ILE A 218 -7.50 -12.76 2.97
C ILE A 218 -7.21 -11.32 3.40
N LYS A 219 -5.95 -11.01 3.72
CA LYS A 219 -5.53 -9.63 4.04
C LYS A 219 -5.85 -8.69 2.88
N ARG A 220 -5.59 -9.13 1.65
CA ARG A 220 -5.91 -8.37 0.44
C ARG A 220 -7.42 -8.18 0.24
N ILE A 221 -8.22 -9.22 0.42
CA ILE A 221 -9.69 -9.15 0.29
C ILE A 221 -10.25 -8.13 1.28
N ILE A 222 -9.79 -8.16 2.54
CA ILE A 222 -10.23 -7.18 3.56
C ILE A 222 -9.92 -5.74 3.10
N GLN A 223 -8.71 -5.50 2.58
CA GLN A 223 -8.34 -4.17 2.06
C GLN A 223 -9.25 -3.74 0.91
N LEU A 224 -9.49 -4.62 -0.06
CA LEU A 224 -10.34 -4.33 -1.21
C LEU A 224 -11.78 -4.06 -0.81
N LEU A 225 -12.35 -4.88 0.08
CA LEU A 225 -13.69 -4.66 0.62
C LEU A 225 -13.77 -3.27 1.22
N SER A 226 -12.82 -2.93 2.05
CA SER A 226 -12.79 -1.67 2.78
C SER A 226 -12.62 -0.43 1.87
N ASP A 227 -12.09 -0.59 0.65
CA ASP A 227 -11.98 0.45 -0.38
C ASP A 227 -13.27 0.67 -1.20
N ILE A 228 -14.14 -0.35 -1.32
CA ILE A 228 -15.37 -0.28 -2.14
C ILE A 228 -16.23 0.96 -1.84
N PRO A 229 -16.50 1.36 -0.58
CA PRO A 229 -17.34 2.52 -0.30
C PRO A 229 -16.78 3.85 -0.85
N THR A 230 -15.45 3.95 -1.00
CA THR A 230 -14.78 5.16 -1.49
C THR A 230 -14.62 5.13 -3.01
N ASN A 231 -14.32 3.95 -3.58
CA ASN A 231 -14.06 3.75 -5.00
C ASN A 231 -14.99 2.67 -5.61
N PRO A 232 -16.33 2.89 -5.60
CA PRO A 232 -17.30 1.84 -5.90
C PRO A 232 -17.39 1.45 -7.38
N TYR A 233 -17.02 2.34 -8.31
CA TYR A 233 -17.25 2.12 -9.74
C TYR A 233 -15.98 2.13 -10.61
N THR A 234 -14.99 2.93 -10.25
CA THR A 234 -13.75 3.10 -11.03
C THR A 234 -12.59 3.51 -10.13
N GLY A 235 -11.37 3.11 -10.48
CA GLY A 235 -10.14 3.49 -9.76
C GLY A 235 -9.97 2.78 -8.42
N GLY A 236 -9.11 3.31 -7.54
CA GLY A 236 -8.87 2.75 -6.21
C GLY A 236 -8.14 1.40 -6.21
N LEU A 237 -8.16 0.74 -5.05
CA LEU A 237 -7.43 -0.52 -4.85
C LEU A 237 -7.96 -1.64 -5.74
N GLY A 238 -7.05 -2.40 -6.33
CA GLY A 238 -7.39 -3.49 -7.23
C GLY A 238 -8.01 -3.05 -8.55
N LYS A 239 -7.88 -1.77 -8.93
CA LYS A 239 -8.43 -1.21 -10.18
C LYS A 239 -9.89 -1.54 -10.36
N THR A 240 -10.76 -0.82 -9.65
CA THR A 240 -12.19 -1.02 -9.81
C THR A 240 -12.59 -0.84 -11.28
N GLU A 241 -13.29 -1.82 -11.81
CA GLU A 241 -13.82 -1.81 -13.17
C GLU A 241 -15.28 -2.22 -13.18
N MET A 242 -16.13 -1.42 -13.82
CA MET A 242 -17.52 -1.81 -14.12
C MET A 242 -17.55 -2.93 -15.16
N LEU A 243 -18.32 -3.97 -14.87
CA LEU A 243 -18.50 -5.10 -15.76
C LEU A 243 -19.59 -4.82 -16.80
N LYS A 244 -19.47 -5.45 -17.96
CA LYS A 244 -20.32 -5.21 -19.14
C LYS A 244 -21.21 -6.42 -19.45
N HIS A 245 -22.11 -6.24 -20.42
CA HIS A 245 -23.01 -7.29 -20.93
C HIS A 245 -23.86 -7.95 -19.83
N ASN A 246 -23.77 -9.28 -19.68
CA ASN A 246 -24.55 -10.06 -18.72
C ASN A 246 -24.22 -9.72 -17.25
N LEU A 247 -23.16 -8.95 -17.02
CA LEU A 247 -22.71 -8.51 -15.70
C LEU A 247 -22.90 -7.01 -15.49
N SER A 248 -23.66 -6.34 -16.37
CA SER A 248 -23.99 -4.92 -16.24
C SER A 248 -24.60 -4.63 -14.87
N GLY A 249 -24.09 -3.60 -14.19
CA GLY A 249 -24.47 -3.25 -12.82
C GLY A 249 -23.60 -3.89 -11.73
N LYS A 250 -22.64 -4.74 -12.09
CA LYS A 250 -21.59 -5.24 -11.20
C LYS A 250 -20.26 -4.56 -11.45
N CYS A 251 -19.39 -4.57 -10.45
CA CYS A 251 -18.03 -4.08 -10.49
C CYS A 251 -17.07 -5.18 -10.03
N SER A 252 -15.83 -5.12 -10.52
CA SER A 252 -14.77 -6.03 -10.10
C SER A 252 -13.57 -5.28 -9.54
N LYS A 253 -12.89 -5.92 -8.58
CA LYS A 253 -11.60 -5.49 -8.04
C LYS A 253 -10.62 -6.66 -8.05
N ARG A 254 -9.39 -6.42 -8.49
CA ARG A 254 -8.28 -7.38 -8.56
C ARG A 254 -7.76 -7.77 -7.19
N ILE A 255 -7.90 -9.05 -6.86
CA ILE A 255 -7.25 -9.69 -5.71
C ILE A 255 -5.79 -9.98 -6.09
N VAL A 256 -5.61 -10.86 -7.07
CA VAL A 256 -4.30 -11.28 -7.61
C VAL A 256 -4.48 -11.85 -9.00
N GLY A 257 -3.50 -11.67 -9.89
CA GLY A 257 -3.49 -12.28 -11.23
C GLY A 257 -4.85 -12.15 -11.94
N ARG A 258 -5.56 -13.28 -12.06
CA ARG A 258 -6.90 -13.35 -12.66
C ARG A 258 -8.07 -13.28 -11.67
N ASP A 259 -7.85 -13.52 -10.38
CA ASP A 259 -8.91 -13.60 -9.37
C ASP A 259 -9.44 -12.20 -8.99
N ARG A 260 -10.77 -12.09 -8.87
CA ARG A 260 -11.46 -10.82 -8.61
C ARG A 260 -12.43 -10.94 -7.43
N ILE A 261 -12.55 -9.87 -6.66
CA ILE A 261 -13.79 -9.58 -5.91
C ILE A 261 -14.78 -9.04 -6.90
N VAL A 262 -16.01 -9.50 -6.79
CA VAL A 262 -17.08 -9.03 -7.65
C VAL A 262 -18.26 -8.66 -6.81
N TYR A 263 -18.76 -7.45 -7.03
CA TYR A 263 -19.78 -6.88 -6.19
C TYR A 263 -20.77 -6.03 -6.97
N SER A 264 -21.91 -5.78 -6.34
CA SER A 264 -22.81 -4.70 -6.71
C SER A 264 -22.85 -3.67 -5.58
N TYR A 265 -22.97 -2.40 -5.96
CA TYR A 265 -22.98 -1.27 -5.04
C TYR A 265 -24.28 -0.49 -5.18
N THR A 266 -24.92 -0.20 -4.05
CA THR A 266 -26.10 0.67 -3.96
C THR A 266 -25.86 1.71 -2.86
N GLU A 267 -26.75 2.71 -2.74
CA GLU A 267 -26.63 3.73 -1.69
C GLU A 267 -26.67 3.16 -0.27
N THR A 268 -27.19 1.94 -0.07
CA THR A 268 -27.40 1.36 1.27
C THR A 268 -26.65 0.06 1.52
N LYS A 269 -26.26 -0.66 0.46
CA LYS A 269 -25.71 -2.02 0.56
C LYS A 269 -24.63 -2.26 -0.49
N ILE A 270 -23.67 -3.09 -0.09
CA ILE A 270 -22.63 -3.67 -0.93
C ILE A 270 -22.84 -5.19 -0.90
N THR A 271 -23.14 -5.78 -2.05
CA THR A 271 -23.32 -7.23 -2.17
C THR A 271 -22.11 -7.84 -2.86
N ILE A 272 -21.41 -8.75 -2.18
CA ILE A 272 -20.25 -9.48 -2.70
C ILE A 272 -20.73 -10.81 -3.28
N HIS A 273 -20.52 -11.00 -4.57
CA HIS A 273 -20.99 -12.15 -5.34
C HIS A 273 -19.95 -13.28 -5.41
N SER A 274 -18.68 -12.94 -5.57
CA SER A 274 -17.56 -13.90 -5.58
C SER A 274 -16.26 -13.21 -5.17
N CYS A 275 -15.31 -14.01 -4.68
CA CYS A 275 -13.95 -13.61 -4.30
C CYS A 275 -12.88 -14.49 -4.96
N ARG A 276 -13.24 -15.28 -5.96
CA ARG A 276 -12.32 -16.12 -6.74
C ARG A 276 -12.83 -16.21 -8.18
N GLU A 277 -11.92 -16.53 -9.10
CA GLU A 277 -12.16 -16.68 -10.55
C GLU A 277 -12.26 -15.36 -11.35
N HIS A 278 -12.22 -15.52 -12.68
CA HIS A 278 -12.30 -14.46 -13.68
C HIS A 278 -13.67 -14.51 -14.37
N TYR A 279 -14.10 -13.38 -14.95
CA TYR A 279 -15.29 -13.28 -15.80
C TYR A 279 -15.07 -13.60 -17.26
#